data_AF-A0A1V2NPQ2-F1
#
_entry.id   AF-A0A1V2NPQ2-F1
#
_cell.length_a   1.000
_cell.length_b   1.000
_cell.length_c   1.000
_cell.angle_alpha   90.00
_cell.angle_beta   90.00
_cell.angle_gamma   90.00
#
_symmetry.space_group_name_H-M   'P 1'
#
loop_
_entity.id
_entity.type
_entity.pdbx_description
1 polymer ?
#
loop_
_entity_poly.entity_id
_entity_poly.type
_entity_poly.pdbx_seq_one_letter_code
_entity_poly.pdbx_strand_id
1 'polypeptide(L)'
;MTDLAEVETLTWPNGEVVDVESIEGYTEDARVIAHPLDDAVIRTPDWVIGQLVEVSRWAARMPKVTAMAEALKRERKRELDEARAQAVLDVAGHPSREHSARVTLAVVEERRAYDRATVAAEEARRVGNLLADYTGRLQSIGKQVELTYRAEMGRS
;
A
#
# COMPACT_ATOMS: atom_id res chain seq x y z
N MET A 1 -23.91 26.20 -16.44
CA MET A 1 -23.26 24.94 -16.83
C MET A 1 -22.15 24.72 -15.84
N THR A 2 -22.39 23.86 -14.87
CA THR A 2 -21.40 23.52 -13.83
C THR A 2 -20.42 22.55 -14.47
N ASP A 3 -19.14 22.91 -14.52
CA ASP A 3 -18.05 21.99 -14.84
C ASP A 3 -18.17 20.79 -13.90
N LEU A 4 -18.49 19.63 -14.48
CA LEU A 4 -18.38 18.36 -13.78
C LEU A 4 -16.89 18.13 -13.57
N ALA A 5 -16.48 18.22 -12.32
CA ALA A 5 -15.12 18.00 -11.85
C ALA A 5 -14.40 16.94 -12.69
N GLU A 6 -13.28 17.32 -13.31
CA GLU A 6 -12.29 16.35 -13.77
C GLU A 6 -12.02 15.43 -12.58
N VAL A 7 -12.48 14.18 -12.68
CA VAL A 7 -12.09 13.14 -11.75
C VAL A 7 -10.59 12.99 -11.95
N GLU A 8 -9.81 13.63 -11.08
CA GLU A 8 -8.35 13.64 -11.11
C GLU A 8 -7.90 12.19 -10.97
N THR A 9 -7.75 11.51 -12.10
CA THR A 9 -7.49 10.08 -12.16
C THR A 9 -6.10 9.88 -11.56
N LEU A 10 -6.03 9.17 -10.44
CA LEU A 10 -4.75 8.88 -9.78
C LEU A 10 -3.87 8.15 -10.79
N THR A 11 -2.70 8.72 -11.09
CA THR A 11 -1.75 8.16 -12.05
C THR A 11 -0.36 8.03 -11.45
N TRP A 12 0.30 6.92 -11.76
CA TRP A 12 1.70 6.69 -11.50
C TRP A 12 2.58 7.67 -12.32
N PRO A 13 3.85 7.91 -11.95
CA PRO A 13 4.75 8.77 -12.72
C PRO A 13 4.97 8.36 -14.18
N ASN A 14 4.70 7.10 -14.54
CA ASN A 14 4.76 6.55 -15.90
C ASN A 14 3.43 6.73 -16.67
N GLY A 15 2.41 7.36 -16.08
CA GLY A 15 1.11 7.60 -16.70
C GLY A 15 0.09 6.47 -16.53
N GLU A 16 0.44 5.37 -15.85
CA GLU A 16 -0.49 4.28 -15.57
C GLU A 16 -1.54 4.70 -14.53
N VAL A 17 -2.78 4.29 -14.73
CA VAL A 17 -3.87 4.52 -13.78
C VAL A 17 -3.60 3.73 -12.50
N VAL A 18 -3.77 4.38 -11.35
CA VAL A 18 -3.67 3.72 -10.05
C VAL A 18 -5.01 3.06 -9.73
N ASP A 19 -4.99 1.73 -9.75
CA ASP A 19 -6.07 0.88 -9.26
C ASP A 19 -5.58 -0.08 -8.17
N VAL A 20 -6.51 -0.90 -7.66
CA VAL A 20 -6.21 -1.90 -6.62
C VAL A 20 -5.13 -2.88 -7.10
N GLU A 21 -5.20 -3.36 -8.33
CA GLU A 21 -4.25 -4.35 -8.87
C GLU A 21 -2.84 -3.78 -8.97
N SER A 22 -2.70 -2.52 -9.39
CA SER A 22 -1.41 -1.82 -9.46
C SER A 22 -0.80 -1.58 -8.08
N ILE A 23 -1.63 -1.28 -7.06
CA ILE A 23 -1.17 -1.14 -5.67
C ILE A 23 -0.73 -2.50 -5.14
N GLU A 24 -1.55 -3.54 -5.32
CA GLU A 24 -1.26 -4.91 -4.87
C GLU A 24 0.03 -5.44 -5.51
N GLY A 25 0.20 -5.27 -6.83
CA GLY A 25 1.41 -5.66 -7.54
C GLY A 25 2.66 -4.97 -7.00
N TYR A 26 2.59 -3.66 -6.78
CA TYR A 26 3.70 -2.91 -6.19
C TYR A 26 4.01 -3.38 -4.76
N THR A 27 2.99 -3.66 -3.95
CA THR A 27 3.17 -4.12 -2.57
C THR A 27 3.74 -5.54 -2.50
N GLU A 28 3.37 -6.43 -3.41
CA GLU A 28 3.93 -7.78 -3.46
C GLU A 28 5.41 -7.74 -3.86
N ASP A 29 5.77 -6.97 -4.90
CA ASP A 29 7.16 -6.78 -5.32
C ASP A 29 8.01 -6.23 -4.16
N ALA A 30 7.50 -5.21 -3.47
CA ALA A 30 8.14 -4.62 -2.29
C ALA A 30 8.29 -5.63 -1.13
N ARG A 31 7.30 -6.51 -0.93
CA ARG A 31 7.32 -7.53 0.12
C ARG A 31 8.39 -8.59 -0.14
N VAL A 32 8.57 -9.01 -1.39
CA VAL A 32 9.60 -9.99 -1.78
C VAL A 32 11.00 -9.48 -1.43
N ILE A 33 11.24 -8.17 -1.60
CA ILE A 33 12.54 -7.56 -1.27
C ILE A 33 12.83 -7.60 0.23
N ALA A 34 11.86 -7.29 1.07
CA ALA A 34 12.03 -7.30 2.53
C ALA A 34 11.79 -8.70 3.14
N HIS A 35 12.44 -9.69 2.55
CA HIS A 35 12.47 -11.06 3.05
C HIS A 35 13.15 -11.15 4.43
N PRO A 36 12.84 -12.16 5.26
CA PRO A 36 13.53 -12.37 6.52
C PRO A 36 15.05 -12.54 6.30
N LEU A 37 15.84 -11.77 7.06
CA LEU A 37 17.28 -11.96 7.09
C LEU A 37 17.61 -13.15 7.99
N ASP A 38 18.42 -14.08 7.47
CA ASP A 38 19.02 -15.13 8.28
C ASP A 38 20.24 -14.58 9.03
N ASP A 39 20.16 -14.59 10.36
CA ASP A 39 21.20 -14.12 11.27
C ASP A 39 22.43 -15.06 11.30
N ALA A 40 22.32 -16.29 10.78
CA ALA A 40 23.42 -17.25 10.73
C ALA A 40 24.41 -17.01 9.57
N VAL A 41 24.07 -16.13 8.62
CA VAL A 41 24.90 -15.87 7.43
C VAL A 41 25.76 -14.64 7.64
N ILE A 42 27.09 -14.82 7.62
CA ILE A 42 28.04 -13.71 7.62
C ILE A 42 27.89 -12.92 6.31
N ARG A 43 27.57 -11.63 6.41
CA ARG A 43 27.35 -10.74 5.28
C ARG A 43 28.58 -9.86 5.01
N THR A 44 28.90 -9.63 3.74
CA THR A 44 29.99 -8.74 3.33
C THR A 44 29.51 -7.28 3.26
N PRO A 45 30.42 -6.29 3.35
CA PRO A 45 30.10 -4.88 3.15
C PRO A 45 29.37 -4.63 1.81
N ASP A 46 29.89 -5.20 0.72
CA ASP A 46 29.32 -5.02 -0.63
C ASP A 46 27.89 -5.57 -0.73
N TRP A 47 27.62 -6.70 -0.08
CA TRP A 47 26.27 -7.26 -0.03
C TRP A 47 25.31 -6.33 0.72
N VAL A 48 25.73 -5.78 1.87
CA VAL A 48 24.90 -4.85 2.66
C VAL A 48 24.61 -3.58 1.86
N ILE A 49 25.62 -3.03 1.17
CA ILE A 49 25.45 -1.84 0.32
C ILE A 49 24.47 -2.13 -0.82
N GLY A 50 24.61 -3.26 -1.51
CA GLY A 50 23.70 -3.68 -2.58
C GLY A 50 22.25 -3.76 -2.10
N GLN A 51 22.02 -4.42 -0.95
CA GLN A 51 20.69 -4.55 -0.36
C GLN A 51 20.10 -3.22 0.12
N LEU A 52 20.92 -2.33 0.71
CA LEU A 52 20.48 -0.99 1.10
C LEU A 52 20.05 -0.16 -0.11
N VAL A 53 20.79 -0.23 -1.23
CA VAL A 53 20.42 0.46 -2.48
C VAL A 53 19.09 -0.05 -3.02
N GLU A 54 18.90 -1.37 -3.00
CA GLU A 54 17.67 -2.02 -3.47
C GLU A 54 16.47 -1.63 -2.59
N VAL A 55 16.55 -1.81 -1.27
CA VAL A 55 15.43 -1.48 -0.37
C VAL A 55 15.12 0.02 -0.37
N SER A 56 16.12 0.89 -0.48
CA SER A 56 15.92 2.34 -0.47
C SER A 56 15.06 2.82 -1.64
N ARG A 57 15.18 2.17 -2.81
CA ARG A 57 14.35 2.51 -3.99
C ARG A 57 12.87 2.23 -3.72
N TRP A 58 12.57 1.11 -3.09
CA TRP A 58 11.20 0.72 -2.74
C TRP A 58 10.67 1.57 -1.60
N ALA A 59 11.45 1.74 -0.53
CA ALA A 59 11.11 2.55 0.62
C ALA A 59 10.84 4.03 0.26
N ALA A 60 11.60 4.61 -0.68
CA ALA A 60 11.38 5.98 -1.14
C ALA A 60 10.02 6.19 -1.84
N ARG A 61 9.48 5.13 -2.45
CA ARG A 61 8.22 5.17 -3.22
C ARG A 61 6.99 4.78 -2.39
N MET A 62 7.18 3.99 -1.33
CA MET A 62 6.08 3.52 -0.46
C MET A 62 5.20 4.63 0.14
N PRO A 63 5.73 5.81 0.55
CA PRO A 63 4.88 6.90 1.02
C PRO A 63 3.88 7.35 -0.02
N LYS A 64 4.30 7.43 -1.30
CA LYS A 64 3.42 7.79 -2.41
C LYS A 64 2.37 6.70 -2.66
N VAL A 65 2.79 5.44 -2.69
CA VAL A 65 1.87 4.28 -2.85
C VAL A 65 0.82 4.26 -1.76
N THR A 66 1.22 4.46 -0.50
CA THR A 66 0.32 4.51 0.65
C THR A 66 -0.67 5.67 0.52
N ALA A 67 -0.18 6.86 0.16
CA ALA A 67 -1.03 8.04 -0.03
C ALA A 67 -2.07 7.83 -1.15
N MET A 68 -1.66 7.19 -2.25
CA MET A 68 -2.54 6.85 -3.37
C MET A 68 -3.59 5.80 -2.98
N ALA A 69 -3.20 4.76 -2.24
CA ALA A 69 -4.13 3.75 -1.74
C ALA A 69 -5.17 4.35 -0.78
N GLU A 70 -4.75 5.29 0.09
CA GLU A 70 -5.69 6.05 0.94
C GLU A 70 -6.64 6.94 0.13
N ALA A 71 -6.15 7.56 -0.94
CA ALA A 71 -6.98 8.38 -1.82
C ALA A 71 -8.04 7.53 -2.52
N LEU A 72 -7.63 6.39 -3.12
CA LEU A 72 -8.53 5.43 -3.75
C LEU A 72 -9.58 4.90 -2.76
N LYS A 73 -9.15 4.55 -1.53
CA LYS A 73 -10.08 4.15 -0.46
C LYS A 73 -11.14 5.21 -0.16
N ARG A 74 -10.75 6.49 -0.09
CA ARG A 74 -11.68 7.61 0.15
C ARG A 74 -12.64 7.82 -1.03
N GLU A 75 -12.15 7.67 -2.25
CA GLU A 75 -12.96 7.76 -3.46
C GLU A 75 -14.03 6.66 -3.49
N ARG A 76 -13.63 5.38 -3.33
CA ARG A 76 -14.59 4.26 -3.26
C ARG A 76 -15.57 4.38 -2.10
N LYS A 77 -15.16 5.01 -1.00
CA LYS A 77 -16.08 5.29 0.10
C LYS A 77 -17.16 6.29 -0.30
N ARG A 78 -16.79 7.37 -1.01
CA ARG A 78 -17.75 8.36 -1.52
C ARG A 78 -18.73 7.72 -2.49
N GLU A 79 -18.25 6.95 -3.46
CA GLU A 79 -19.09 6.22 -4.42
C GLU A 79 -20.11 5.31 -3.70
N LEU A 80 -19.66 4.56 -2.69
CA LEU A 80 -20.55 3.72 -1.89
C LEU A 80 -21.61 4.54 -1.13
N ASP A 81 -21.23 5.69 -0.56
CA ASP A 81 -22.17 6.54 0.18
C ASP A 81 -23.21 7.19 -0.73
N GLU A 82 -22.80 7.61 -1.93
CA GLU A 82 -23.68 8.13 -2.98
C GLU A 82 -24.64 7.05 -3.50
N ALA A 83 -24.12 5.87 -3.85
CA ALA A 83 -24.93 4.73 -4.28
C ALA A 83 -25.94 4.31 -3.20
N ARG A 84 -25.52 4.33 -1.93
CA ARG A 84 -26.41 4.03 -0.81
C ARG A 84 -27.50 5.08 -0.63
N ALA A 85 -27.17 6.36 -0.75
CA ALA A 85 -28.17 7.42 -0.69
C ALA A 85 -29.20 7.26 -1.81
N GLN A 86 -28.75 6.99 -3.04
CA GLN A 86 -29.63 6.73 -4.17
C GLN A 86 -30.50 5.49 -3.96
N ALA A 87 -29.92 4.38 -3.51
CA ALA A 87 -30.66 3.15 -3.22
C ALA A 87 -31.75 3.34 -2.14
N VAL A 88 -31.51 4.20 -1.14
CA VAL A 88 -32.54 4.55 -0.14
C VAL A 88 -33.70 5.31 -0.77
N LEU A 89 -33.43 6.24 -1.68
CA LEU A 89 -34.46 6.99 -2.41
C LEU A 89 -35.29 6.06 -3.32
N ASP A 90 -34.62 5.17 -4.05
CA ASP A 90 -35.27 4.26 -5.00
C ASP A 90 -36.20 3.25 -4.30
N VAL A 91 -35.92 2.94 -3.04
CA VAL A 91 -36.66 1.95 -2.26
C VAL A 91 -37.90 2.53 -1.57
N ALA A 92 -38.14 3.85 -1.66
CA ALA A 92 -39.26 4.54 -1.02
C ALA A 92 -40.66 3.98 -1.38
N GLY A 93 -40.81 3.33 -2.53
CA GLY A 93 -42.06 2.70 -2.99
C GLY A 93 -42.30 1.26 -2.50
N HIS A 94 -41.36 0.66 -1.76
CA HIS A 94 -41.45 -0.75 -1.35
C HIS A 94 -41.96 -0.93 0.09
N PRO A 95 -42.41 -2.15 0.48
CA PRO A 95 -42.75 -2.46 1.87
C PRO A 95 -41.54 -2.25 2.80
N SER A 96 -41.76 -1.61 3.95
CA SER A 96 -40.71 -1.28 4.93
C SER A 96 -39.89 -2.48 5.38
N ARG A 97 -40.51 -3.66 5.50
CA ARG A 97 -39.85 -4.93 5.84
C ARG A 97 -38.75 -5.36 4.86
N GLU A 98 -38.79 -4.88 3.62
CA GLU A 98 -37.84 -5.23 2.54
C GLU A 98 -36.79 -4.13 2.31
N HIS A 99 -36.92 -2.95 2.95
CA HIS A 99 -36.11 -1.78 2.63
C HIS A 99 -34.60 -2.03 2.81
N SER A 100 -34.21 -2.52 3.98
CA SER A 100 -32.79 -2.73 4.30
C SER A 100 -32.13 -3.77 3.39
N ALA A 101 -32.84 -4.85 3.06
CA ALA A 101 -32.34 -5.88 2.16
C ALA A 101 -32.15 -5.35 0.74
N ARG A 102 -33.12 -4.56 0.23
CA ARG A 102 -33.04 -3.96 -1.11
C ARG A 102 -31.91 -2.95 -1.23
N VAL A 103 -31.76 -2.05 -0.25
CA VAL A 103 -30.65 -1.10 -0.20
C VAL A 103 -29.31 -1.85 -0.17
N THR A 104 -29.20 -2.89 0.66
CA THR A 104 -27.97 -3.68 0.76
C THR A 104 -27.62 -4.35 -0.56
N LEU A 105 -28.60 -4.97 -1.23
CA LEU A 105 -28.41 -5.62 -2.53
C LEU A 105 -28.04 -4.63 -3.63
N ALA A 106 -28.61 -3.43 -3.60
CA ALA A 106 -28.37 -2.39 -4.60
C ALA A 106 -26.93 -1.84 -4.57
N VAL A 107 -26.24 -1.91 -3.42
CA VAL A 107 -24.89 -1.33 -3.24
C VAL A 107 -23.79 -2.39 -3.09
N VAL A 108 -24.07 -3.65 -3.42
CA VAL A 108 -23.12 -4.76 -3.21
C VAL A 108 -21.81 -4.53 -3.97
N GLU A 109 -21.87 -4.02 -5.20
CA GLU A 109 -20.68 -3.86 -6.03
C GLU A 109 -19.80 -2.70 -5.55
N GLU A 110 -20.39 -1.56 -5.20
CA GLU A 110 -19.68 -0.42 -4.61
C GLU A 110 -19.11 -0.80 -3.24
N ARG A 111 -19.84 -1.60 -2.47
CA ARG A 111 -19.35 -2.10 -1.18
C ARG A 111 -18.12 -2.99 -1.37
N ARG A 112 -18.17 -3.92 -2.32
CA ARG A 112 -17.04 -4.79 -2.66
C ARG A 112 -15.84 -3.98 -3.16
N ALA A 113 -16.07 -2.96 -3.98
CA ALA A 113 -15.00 -2.08 -4.46
C ALA A 113 -14.33 -1.31 -3.31
N TYR A 114 -15.11 -0.77 -2.38
CA TYR A 114 -14.59 -0.12 -1.18
C TYR A 114 -13.84 -1.08 -0.25
N ASP A 115 -14.36 -2.29 -0.05
CA ASP A 115 -13.71 -3.30 0.79
C ASP A 115 -12.35 -3.71 0.18
N ARG A 116 -12.26 -3.92 -1.15
CA ARG A 116 -10.98 -4.18 -1.85
C ARG A 116 -9.99 -3.03 -1.70
N ALA A 117 -10.43 -1.78 -1.94
CA ALA A 117 -9.57 -0.61 -1.77
C ALA A 117 -9.09 -0.45 -0.32
N THR A 118 -9.90 -0.86 0.66
CA THR A 118 -9.50 -0.87 2.08
C THR A 118 -8.41 -1.87 2.35
N VAL A 119 -8.53 -3.10 1.84
CA VAL A 119 -7.50 -4.14 1.98
C VAL A 119 -6.19 -3.69 1.34
N ALA A 120 -6.21 -3.17 0.11
CA ALA A 120 -5.03 -2.67 -0.58
C ALA A 120 -4.33 -1.53 0.19
N ALA A 121 -5.10 -0.61 0.78
CA ALA A 121 -4.53 0.46 1.60
C ALA A 121 -3.88 -0.06 2.90
N GLU A 122 -4.49 -1.05 3.55
CA GLU A 122 -3.92 -1.70 4.74
C GLU A 122 -2.65 -2.49 4.41
N GLU A 123 -2.64 -3.18 3.27
CA GLU A 123 -1.46 -3.89 2.76
C GLU A 123 -0.32 -2.95 2.43
N ALA A 124 -0.58 -1.85 1.73
CA ALA A 124 0.43 -0.83 1.44
C ALA A 124 1.07 -0.26 2.70
N ARG A 125 0.28 0.01 3.75
CA ARG A 125 0.82 0.43 5.05
C ARG A 125 1.67 -0.65 5.71
N ARG A 126 1.21 -1.91 5.68
CA ARG A 126 1.93 -3.04 6.28
C ARG A 126 3.29 -3.25 5.60
N VAL A 127 3.33 -3.25 4.28
CA VAL A 127 4.56 -3.38 3.50
C VAL A 127 5.48 -2.18 3.72
N GLY A 128 4.93 -0.97 3.83
CA GLY A 128 5.70 0.23 4.16
C GLY A 128 6.43 0.09 5.51
N ASN A 129 5.74 -0.40 6.54
CA ASN A 129 6.34 -0.66 7.85
C ASN A 129 7.40 -1.78 7.78
N LEU A 130 7.12 -2.84 7.05
CA LEU A 130 8.04 -3.96 6.87
C LEU A 130 9.34 -3.55 6.16
N LEU A 131 9.26 -2.68 5.15
CA LEU A 131 10.44 -2.09 4.50
C LEU A 131 11.24 -1.18 5.44
N ALA A 132 10.56 -0.39 6.28
CA ALA A 132 11.22 0.45 7.28
C ALA A 132 11.98 -0.41 8.31
N ASP A 133 11.35 -1.47 8.82
CA ASP A 133 11.97 -2.42 9.74
C ASP A 133 13.16 -3.14 9.11
N TYR A 134 13.01 -3.62 7.88
CA TYR A 134 14.08 -4.29 7.13
C TYR A 134 15.27 -3.35 6.89
N THR A 135 15.00 -2.08 6.53
CA THR A 135 16.04 -1.05 6.37
C THR A 135 16.80 -0.84 7.68
N GLY A 136 16.10 -0.76 8.82
CA GLY A 136 16.73 -0.64 10.14
C GLY A 136 17.64 -1.82 10.48
N ARG A 137 17.22 -3.05 10.14
CA ARG A 137 18.06 -4.26 10.32
C ARG A 137 19.31 -4.22 9.44
N LEU A 138 19.19 -3.85 8.17
CA LEU A 138 20.34 -3.72 7.27
C LEU A 138 21.34 -2.66 7.76
N GLN A 139 20.87 -1.53 8.27
CA GLN A 139 21.73 -0.51 8.87
C GLN A 139 22.47 -1.02 10.12
N SER A 140 21.78 -1.80 10.96
CA SER A 140 22.38 -2.44 12.14
C SER A 140 23.48 -3.44 11.74
N ILE A 141 23.21 -4.31 10.77
CA ILE A 141 24.20 -5.26 10.23
C ILE A 141 25.39 -4.50 9.62
N GLY A 142 25.13 -3.47 8.81
CA GLY A 142 26.18 -2.63 8.24
C GLY A 142 27.08 -2.02 9.30
N LYS A 143 26.51 -1.60 10.45
CA LYS A 143 27.29 -1.08 11.57
C LYS A 143 28.16 -2.15 12.23
N GLN A 144 27.65 -3.37 12.39
CA GLN A 144 28.42 -4.49 12.93
C GLN A 144 29.61 -4.83 12.01
N VAL A 145 29.38 -4.90 10.70
CA VAL A 145 30.42 -5.13 9.70
C VAL A 145 31.51 -4.05 9.78
N GLU A 146 31.14 -2.77 9.84
CA GLU A 146 32.09 -1.66 10.00
C GLU A 146 32.95 -1.81 11.27
N LEU A 147 32.33 -2.16 12.39
CA LEU A 147 33.02 -2.33 13.67
C LEU A 147 34.01 -3.51 13.65
N THR A 148 33.64 -4.64 13.05
CA THR A 148 34.52 -5.80 12.92
C THR A 148 35.77 -5.46 12.10
N TYR A 149 35.60 -4.82 10.94
CA TYR A 149 36.73 -4.40 10.11
C TYR A 149 37.65 -3.40 10.81
N ARG A 150 37.11 -2.43 11.57
CA ARG A 150 37.92 -1.51 12.37
C ARG A 150 38.69 -2.21 13.49
N ALA A 151 38.07 -3.20 14.14
CA ALA A 151 38.70 -3.98 15.20
C ALA A 151 39.86 -4.83 14.68
N GLU A 152 39.77 -5.35 13.45
CA GLU A 152 40.86 -6.06 12.80
C GLU A 152 41.98 -5.13 12.34
N MET A 153 41.64 -3.99 11.72
CA MET A 153 42.64 -3.01 11.25
C MET A 153 43.37 -2.28 12.39
N GLY A 154 42.75 -2.09 13.55
CA GLY A 154 43.38 -1.49 14.73
C GLY A 154 44.24 -2.46 15.56
N ARG A 155 44.27 -3.75 15.20
CA ARG A 155 45.14 -4.77 15.82
C ARG A 155 46.41 -5.07 15.02
N SER A 156 46.56 -4.45 13.84
CA SER A 156 47.74 -4.56 12.98
C SER A 156 48.62 -3.33 13.10
#